data_AF-A0A6L4WN34-F1
#
_entry.id   AF-A0A6L4WN34-F1
#
_cell.length_a   1.000
_cell.length_b   1.000
_cell.length_c   1.000
_cell.angle_alpha   90.00
_cell.angle_beta   90.00
_cell.angle_gamma   90.00
#
_symmetry.space_group_name_H-M   'P 1'
#
loop_
_entity.id
_entity.type
_entity.pdbx_description
1 polymer ?
#
loop_
_entity_poly.entity_id
_entity_poly.type
_entity_poly.pdbx_seq_one_letter_code
_entity_poly.pdbx_strand_id
1 'polypeptide(L)'
;MIGLFPDEYMLKFILDNVKLEFFSVNRPIQKEILKESSFVQFEDSQLKILDLQSIAKLKIVALLERDKSRDLFDFGTILDKKILTIKEIVDISNKTKSIDTLEGLCNFINNKKEPQDDETVYLNENETVNLTFDEIKNSVIHSMNLLINSD
;
A
#
# COMPACT_ATOMS: atom_id res chain seq x y z
N MET A 1 -8.33 20.27 -4.82
CA MET A 1 -7.19 19.37 -5.12
C MET A 1 -7.37 18.13 -4.26
N ILE A 2 -7.32 16.93 -4.84
CA ILE A 2 -7.86 15.68 -4.28
C ILE A 2 -6.90 15.08 -3.23
N GLY A 3 -7.46 14.49 -2.16
CA GLY A 3 -6.70 13.75 -1.15
C GLY A 3 -6.09 12.45 -1.69
N LEU A 4 -5.71 11.52 -0.80
CA LEU A 4 -5.31 10.17 -1.19
C LEU A 4 -6.43 9.50 -2.02
N PHE A 5 -7.69 9.90 -1.75
CA PHE A 5 -8.87 9.52 -2.50
C PHE A 5 -9.80 10.74 -2.74
N PRO A 6 -10.57 10.77 -3.85
CA PRO A 6 -11.47 11.89 -4.21
C PRO A 6 -12.55 12.21 -3.18
N ASP A 7 -12.92 11.22 -2.37
CA ASP A 7 -14.09 11.27 -1.48
C ASP A 7 -13.69 11.54 -0.01
N GLU A 8 -12.41 11.74 0.27
CA GLU A 8 -11.91 12.00 1.62
C GLU A 8 -11.84 13.50 1.90
N TYR A 9 -12.36 13.89 3.06
CA TYR A 9 -12.07 15.21 3.62
C TYR A 9 -10.62 15.20 4.07
N MET A 10 -9.78 15.97 3.37
CA MET A 10 -8.35 16.05 3.65
C MET A 10 -7.92 17.50 3.88
N LEU A 11 -7.18 17.73 4.96
CA LEU A 11 -6.47 18.97 5.23
C LEU A 11 -4.98 18.74 4.94
N LYS A 12 -4.38 19.62 4.12
CA LYS A 12 -2.97 19.56 3.76
C LYS A 12 -2.26 20.82 4.20
N PHE A 13 -1.11 20.67 4.83
CA PHE A 13 -0.24 21.76 5.25
C PHE A 13 1.20 21.47 4.83
N ILE A 14 1.99 22.51 4.64
CA ILE A 14 3.45 22.42 4.61
C ILE A 14 3.94 23.20 5.83
N LEU A 15 4.56 22.49 6.77
CA LEU A 15 5.18 23.06 7.97
C LEU A 15 6.67 22.77 7.91
N ASP A 16 7.51 23.79 7.80
CA ASP A 16 8.97 23.66 7.70
C ASP A 16 9.42 22.64 6.64
N ASN A 17 8.84 22.73 5.43
CA ASN A 17 9.02 21.80 4.30
C ASN A 17 8.56 20.35 4.55
N VAL A 18 7.94 20.06 5.69
CA VAL A 18 7.28 18.79 5.96
C VAL A 18 5.83 18.87 5.50
N LYS A 19 5.45 17.96 4.60
CA LYS A 19 4.07 17.82 4.14
C LYS A 19 3.25 17.08 5.19
N LEU A 20 2.27 17.77 5.79
CA LEU A 20 1.33 17.20 6.75
C LEU A 20 -0.03 17.01 6.08
N GLU A 21 -0.54 15.78 6.10
CA GLU A 21 -1.88 15.45 5.59
C GLU A 21 -2.73 14.83 6.70
N PHE A 22 -3.89 15.43 6.97
CA PHE A 22 -4.90 14.91 7.88
C PHE A 22 -6.11 14.51 7.06
N PHE A 23 -6.64 13.30 7.27
CA PHE A 23 -7.80 12.82 6.53
C PHE A 23 -8.75 12.05 7.43
N SER A 24 -10.03 12.11 7.07
CA SER A 24 -11.04 11.20 7.60
C SER A 24 -11.31 10.11 6.59
N VAL A 25 -11.13 8.87 7.01
CA VAL A 25 -11.40 7.70 6.20
C VAL A 25 -12.89 7.58 5.90
N ASN A 26 -13.23 7.49 4.61
CA ASN A 26 -14.62 7.48 4.17
C ASN A 26 -15.06 6.17 3.51
N ARG A 27 -14.14 5.36 2.96
CA ARG A 27 -14.49 4.11 2.27
C ARG A 27 -14.83 2.98 3.26
N PRO A 28 -15.83 2.13 2.95
CA PRO A 28 -16.22 1.02 3.84
C PRO A 28 -15.07 0.10 4.24
N ILE A 29 -14.24 -0.34 3.29
CA ILE A 29 -13.12 -1.26 3.55
C ILE A 29 -12.07 -0.64 4.48
N GLN A 30 -11.74 0.64 4.28
CA GLN A 30 -10.78 1.33 5.14
C GLN A 30 -11.35 1.52 6.56
N LYS A 31 -12.66 1.83 6.68
CA LYS A 31 -13.34 1.92 7.98
C LYS A 31 -13.34 0.58 8.70
N GLU A 32 -13.55 -0.52 7.97
CA GLU A 32 -13.48 -1.88 8.52
C GLU A 32 -12.08 -2.16 9.07
N ILE A 33 -11.03 -1.92 8.28
CA ILE A 33 -9.62 -2.10 8.69
C ILE A 33 -9.32 -1.27 9.95
N LEU A 34 -9.68 0.01 9.97
CA LEU A 34 -9.36 0.90 11.09
C LEU A 34 -10.18 0.61 12.35
N LYS A 35 -11.37 0.02 12.23
CA LYS A 35 -12.21 -0.33 13.37
C LYS A 35 -11.57 -1.43 14.24
N GLU A 36 -10.84 -2.33 13.60
CA GLU A 36 -10.14 -3.46 14.27
C GLU A 36 -8.68 -3.14 14.59
N SER A 37 -8.18 -1.99 14.11
CA SER A 37 -6.79 -1.61 14.28
C SER A 37 -6.42 -1.28 15.73
N SER A 38 -5.14 -1.46 16.02
CA SER A 38 -4.53 -1.06 17.28
C SER A 38 -3.47 0.01 17.01
N PHE A 39 -3.03 0.66 18.08
CA PHE A 39 -1.98 1.67 18.00
C PHE A 39 -0.80 1.24 18.85
N VAL A 40 0.39 1.46 18.32
CA VAL A 40 1.66 1.33 19.04
C VAL A 40 2.21 2.72 19.32
N GLN A 41 2.84 2.87 20.47
CA GLN A 41 3.56 4.09 20.82
C GLN A 41 4.93 4.05 20.12
N PHE A 42 5.29 5.12 19.44
CA PHE A 42 6.60 5.21 18.79
C PHE A 42 7.67 5.57 19.82
N GLU A 43 8.52 4.60 20.15
CA GLU A 43 9.61 4.75 21.11
C GLU A 43 9.13 5.41 22.42
N ASP A 44 9.87 6.40 22.93
CA ASP A 44 9.54 7.14 24.14
C ASP A 44 8.64 8.37 23.88
N SER A 45 8.03 8.48 22.70
CA SER A 45 7.19 9.62 22.31
C SER A 45 5.70 9.39 22.60
N GLN A 46 4.88 10.45 22.61
CA GLN A 46 3.41 10.30 22.68
C GLN A 46 2.77 10.03 21.30
N LEU A 47 3.59 9.79 20.26
CA LEU A 47 3.10 9.57 18.91
C LEU A 47 2.50 8.16 18.81
N LYS A 48 1.21 8.10 18.50
CA LYS A 48 0.51 6.85 18.22
C LYS A 48 0.62 6.53 16.74
N ILE A 49 1.20 5.38 16.43
CA ILE A 49 1.31 4.84 15.09
C ILE A 49 0.37 3.65 14.95
N LEU A 50 -0.28 3.54 13.80
CA LEU A 50 -1.12 2.41 13.47
C LEU A 50 -0.31 1.10 13.47
N ASP A 51 -0.89 -0.02 13.88
CA ASP A 51 -0.20 -1.30 13.82
C ASP A 51 0.19 -1.70 12.38
N LEU A 52 1.28 -2.47 12.26
CA LEU A 52 1.88 -2.81 10.97
C LEU A 52 0.91 -3.60 10.06
N GLN A 53 0.08 -4.47 10.63
CA GLN A 53 -0.89 -5.24 9.83
C GLN A 53 -1.92 -4.29 9.22
N SER A 54 -2.49 -3.39 10.01
CA SER A 54 -3.44 -2.39 9.54
C SER A 54 -2.83 -1.46 8.48
N ILE A 55 -1.56 -1.04 8.65
CA ILE A 55 -0.81 -0.29 7.62
C ILE A 55 -0.71 -1.10 6.32
N ALA A 56 -0.31 -2.37 6.40
CA ALA A 56 -0.18 -3.25 5.24
C ALA A 56 -1.52 -3.44 4.52
N LYS A 57 -2.63 -3.59 5.26
CA LYS A 57 -3.98 -3.71 4.67
C LYS A 57 -4.36 -2.44 3.91
N LEU A 58 -4.10 -1.26 4.48
CA LEU A 58 -4.33 0.02 3.80
C LEU A 58 -3.45 0.21 2.57
N LYS A 59 -2.21 -0.33 2.59
CA LYS A 59 -1.31 -0.32 1.42
C LYS A 59 -1.84 -1.15 0.26
N ILE A 60 -2.49 -2.29 0.52
CA ILE A 60 -3.17 -3.06 -0.52
C ILE A 60 -4.33 -2.25 -1.13
N VAL A 61 -5.15 -1.59 -0.31
CA VAL A 61 -6.21 -0.71 -0.80
C VAL A 61 -5.63 0.39 -1.70
N ALA A 62 -4.56 1.05 -1.26
CA ALA A 62 -3.89 2.08 -2.03
C ALA A 62 -3.32 1.58 -3.38
N LEU A 63 -2.69 0.40 -3.39
CA LEU A 63 -2.18 -0.24 -4.60
C LEU A 63 -3.28 -0.49 -5.65
N LEU A 64 -4.45 -0.91 -5.19
CA LEU A 64 -5.59 -1.24 -6.05
C LEU A 64 -6.30 0.00 -6.59
N GLU A 65 -6.22 1.12 -5.88
CA GLU A 65 -6.96 2.34 -6.23
C GLU A 65 -6.11 3.40 -6.94
N ARG A 66 -4.77 3.29 -6.91
CA ARG A 66 -3.84 4.28 -7.45
C ARG A 66 -2.74 3.64 -8.29
N ASP A 67 -2.11 4.46 -9.13
CA ASP A 67 -0.92 4.09 -9.88
C ASP A 67 0.28 4.87 -9.30
N LYS A 68 0.99 4.24 -8.36
CA LYS A 68 2.20 4.74 -7.70
C LYS A 68 3.19 3.59 -7.49
N SER A 69 4.44 3.75 -7.90
CA SER A 69 5.45 2.68 -7.78
C SER A 69 5.73 2.30 -6.32
N ARG A 70 5.73 3.27 -5.41
CA ARG A 70 5.93 3.05 -3.97
C ARG A 70 4.90 2.09 -3.36
N ASP A 71 3.62 2.18 -3.76
CA ASP A 71 2.60 1.25 -3.24
C ASP A 71 2.84 -0.18 -3.76
N LEU A 72 3.38 -0.33 -4.98
CA LEU A 72 3.80 -1.62 -5.54
C LEU A 72 5.05 -2.17 -4.84
N PHE A 73 6.02 -1.30 -4.56
CA PHE A 73 7.23 -1.65 -3.80
C PHE A 73 6.90 -2.12 -2.39
N ASP A 74 6.04 -1.38 -1.68
CA ASP A 74 5.57 -1.72 -0.34
C ASP A 74 4.82 -3.06 -0.36
N PHE A 75 4.01 -3.32 -1.39
CA PHE A 75 3.35 -4.61 -1.57
C PHE A 75 4.34 -5.76 -1.76
N GLY A 76 5.41 -5.57 -2.54
CA GLY A 76 6.49 -6.55 -2.63
C GLY A 76 7.11 -6.87 -1.26
N THR A 77 7.32 -5.84 -0.44
CA THR A 77 7.83 -6.01 0.94
C THR A 77 6.83 -6.75 1.84
N ILE A 78 5.53 -6.47 1.71
CA ILE A 78 4.46 -7.17 2.42
C ILE A 78 4.47 -8.67 2.10
N LEU A 79 4.68 -9.03 0.82
CA LEU A 79 4.80 -10.42 0.38
C LEU A 79 6.07 -11.09 0.93
N ASP A 80 7.24 -10.47 0.74
CA ASP A 80 8.54 -11.00 1.16
C ASP A 80 8.58 -11.27 2.67
N LYS A 81 8.12 -10.30 3.46
CA LYS A 81 8.10 -10.38 4.93
C LYS A 81 6.89 -11.11 5.49
N LYS A 82 5.97 -11.58 4.62
CA LYS A 82 4.73 -12.28 5.01
C LYS A 82 3.94 -11.51 6.09
N ILE A 83 3.84 -10.18 5.92
CA ILE A 83 3.16 -9.31 6.89
C ILE A 83 1.65 -9.65 6.94
N LEU A 84 1.10 -10.04 5.80
CA LEU A 84 -0.28 -10.50 5.64
C LEU A 84 -0.29 -11.89 5.01
N THR A 85 -1.30 -12.69 5.35
CA THR A 85 -1.55 -13.98 4.68
C THR A 85 -2.12 -13.78 3.28
N ILE A 86 -1.94 -14.76 2.39
CA ILE A 86 -2.52 -14.74 1.04
C ILE A 86 -4.04 -14.58 1.09
N LYS A 87 -4.69 -15.26 2.03
CA LYS A 87 -6.13 -15.11 2.26
C LYS A 87 -6.52 -13.67 2.58
N GLU A 88 -5.81 -13.00 3.49
CA GLU A 88 -6.09 -11.59 3.81
C GLU A 88 -5.88 -10.67 2.61
N ILE A 89 -4.83 -10.91 1.81
CA ILE A 89 -4.54 -10.14 0.60
C ILE A 89 -5.68 -10.29 -0.42
N VAL A 90 -6.12 -11.51 -0.67
CA VAL A 90 -7.23 -11.81 -1.59
C VAL A 90 -8.54 -11.24 -1.07
N ASP A 91 -8.85 -11.38 0.23
CA ASP A 91 -10.07 -10.85 0.82
C ASP A 91 -10.17 -9.32 0.67
N ILE A 92 -9.07 -8.59 0.90
CA ILE A 92 -9.02 -7.13 0.72
C ILE A 92 -9.14 -6.76 -0.76
N SER A 93 -8.48 -7.52 -1.64
CA SER A 93 -8.53 -7.31 -3.08
C SER A 93 -9.95 -7.50 -3.63
N ASN A 94 -10.66 -8.50 -3.12
CA ASN A 94 -12.05 -8.77 -3.47
C ASN A 94 -12.97 -7.64 -3.01
N LYS A 95 -12.83 -7.20 -1.75
CA LYS A 95 -13.63 -6.08 -1.21
C LYS A 95 -13.35 -4.73 -1.89
N THR A 96 -12.18 -4.55 -2.49
CA THR A 96 -11.77 -3.27 -3.09
C THR A 96 -12.03 -3.21 -4.61
N LYS A 97 -11.75 -4.30 -5.34
CA LYS A 97 -11.80 -4.35 -6.82
C LYS A 97 -12.48 -5.61 -7.37
N SER A 98 -13.14 -6.41 -6.54
CA SER A 98 -13.74 -7.69 -6.94
C SER A 98 -12.73 -8.69 -7.53
N ILE A 99 -11.49 -8.64 -7.03
CA ILE A 99 -10.43 -9.59 -7.37
C ILE A 99 -10.38 -10.66 -6.28
N ASP A 100 -10.92 -11.84 -6.57
CA ASP A 100 -11.15 -12.93 -5.62
C ASP A 100 -10.10 -14.04 -5.67
N THR A 101 -9.04 -13.87 -6.48
CA THR A 101 -7.95 -14.84 -6.64
C THR A 101 -6.59 -14.17 -6.66
N LEU A 102 -5.56 -14.90 -6.23
CA LEU A 102 -4.16 -14.43 -6.30
C LEU A 102 -3.70 -14.26 -7.76
N GLU A 103 -4.14 -15.15 -8.66
CA GLU A 103 -3.92 -15.03 -10.10
C GLU A 103 -4.57 -13.77 -10.68
N GLY A 104 -5.81 -13.48 -10.28
CA GLY A 104 -6.50 -12.23 -10.66
C GLY A 104 -5.74 -11.00 -10.20
N LEU A 105 -5.18 -11.01 -8.99
CA LEU A 105 -4.36 -9.93 -8.48
C LEU A 105 -3.03 -9.80 -9.24
N CYS A 106 -2.40 -10.93 -9.58
CA CYS A 106 -1.18 -10.95 -10.38
C CYS A 106 -1.42 -10.32 -11.75
N ASN A 107 -2.52 -10.69 -12.42
CA ASN A 107 -2.95 -10.10 -13.68
C ASN A 107 -3.25 -8.61 -13.56
N PHE A 108 -3.88 -8.18 -12.46
CA PHE A 108 -4.11 -6.76 -12.19
C PHE A 108 -2.79 -5.98 -12.12
N ILE A 109 -1.81 -6.48 -11.37
CA ILE A 109 -0.49 -5.84 -11.22
C ILE A 109 0.28 -5.83 -12.55
N ASN A 110 0.24 -6.93 -13.31
CA ASN A 110 0.89 -7.01 -14.61
C ASN A 110 0.37 -5.96 -15.61
N ASN A 111 -0.90 -5.59 -15.48
CA ASN A 111 -1.53 -4.56 -16.32
C ASN A 111 -1.28 -3.11 -15.83
N LYS A 112 -0.65 -2.90 -14.67
CA LYS A 112 -0.32 -1.55 -14.19
C LYS A 112 0.78 -0.93 -15.07
N LYS A 113 0.60 0.35 -15.37
CA LYS A 113 1.54 1.15 -16.16
C LYS A 113 2.35 2.04 -15.24
N GLU A 114 3.53 2.41 -15.70
CA GLU A 114 4.38 3.37 -15.00
C GLU A 114 3.62 4.70 -14.79
N PRO A 115 3.63 5.27 -13.58
CA PRO A 115 2.96 6.53 -13.30
C PRO A 115 3.66 7.70 -14.00
N GLN A 116 2.90 8.68 -14.50
CA GLN A 116 3.48 9.91 -15.09
C GLN A 116 4.10 10.84 -14.03
N ASP A 117 3.51 10.88 -12.83
CA ASP A 117 4.00 11.64 -11.68
C ASP A 117 4.56 10.69 -10.63
N ASP A 118 5.55 9.88 -11.02
CA ASP A 118 6.15 8.92 -10.09
C ASP A 118 7.18 9.61 -9.20
N GLU A 119 6.98 9.50 -7.88
CA GLU A 119 7.95 9.96 -6.90
C GLU A 119 8.96 8.84 -6.69
N THR A 120 10.24 9.20 -6.58
CA THR A 120 11.31 8.24 -6.31
C THR A 120 11.00 7.41 -5.06
N VAL A 121 11.28 6.12 -5.11
CA VAL A 121 11.18 5.23 -3.94
C VAL A 121 12.44 5.45 -3.08
N TYR A 122 12.26 5.79 -1.81
CA TYR A 122 13.36 6.02 -0.88
C TYR A 122 13.41 4.91 0.17
N LEU A 123 14.61 4.41 0.48
CA LEU A 123 14.85 3.53 1.63
C LEU A 123 14.94 4.34 2.93
N ASN A 124 15.57 5.52 2.85
CA ASN A 124 15.70 6.49 3.93
C ASN A 124 15.94 7.88 3.33
N GLU A 125 16.15 8.89 4.18
CA GLU A 125 16.34 10.30 3.80
C GLU A 125 17.50 10.53 2.81
N ASN A 126 18.49 9.62 2.78
CA ASN A 126 19.71 9.78 1.99
C ASN A 126 19.86 8.74 0.87
N GLU A 127 19.02 7.70 0.84
CA GLU A 127 19.18 6.56 -0.06
C GLU A 127 17.90 6.28 -0.85
N THR A 128 18.01 6.38 -2.17
CA THR A 128 16.97 5.97 -3.11
C THR A 128 17.06 4.47 -3.38
N VAL A 129 15.91 3.82 -3.50
CA VAL A 129 15.83 2.53 -4.18
C VAL A 129 16.07 2.82 -5.66
N ASN A 130 17.28 2.52 -6.15
CA ASN A 130 17.63 2.63 -7.56
C ASN A 130 17.01 1.47 -8.36
N LEU A 131 15.68 1.33 -8.32
CA LEU A 131 14.92 0.38 -9.12
C LEU A 131 13.91 1.14 -9.98
N THR A 132 13.82 0.73 -11.23
CA THR A 132 12.79 1.17 -12.17
C THR A 132 11.44 0.58 -11.80
N PHE A 133 10.35 1.20 -12.28
CA PHE A 133 9.01 0.66 -12.12
C PHE A 133 8.89 -0.79 -12.61
N ASP A 134 9.50 -1.10 -13.77
CA ASP A 134 9.48 -2.45 -14.33
C ASP A 134 10.26 -3.46 -13.49
N GLU A 135 11.40 -3.07 -12.89
CA GLU A 135 12.13 -3.95 -11.96
C GLU A 135 11.30 -4.26 -10.70
N ILE A 136 10.66 -3.25 -10.12
CA ILE A 136 9.76 -3.43 -8.97
C ILE A 136 8.60 -4.36 -9.35
N LYS A 137 7.93 -4.08 -10.47
CA LYS A 137 6.79 -4.87 -10.95
C LYS A 137 7.18 -6.32 -11.23
N ASN A 138 8.29 -6.55 -11.93
CA ASN A 138 8.76 -7.89 -12.26
C ASN A 138 9.11 -8.69 -11.00
N SER A 139 9.72 -8.05 -9.99
CA SER A 139 10.03 -8.67 -8.70
C SER A 139 8.75 -9.10 -7.95
N VAL A 140 7.74 -8.23 -7.91
CA VAL A 140 6.44 -8.53 -7.29
C VAL A 140 5.76 -9.68 -8.03
N ILE A 141 5.68 -9.63 -9.36
CA ILE A 141 5.05 -10.69 -10.17
C ILE A 141 5.76 -12.02 -9.97
N HIS A 142 7.10 -12.02 -9.96
CA HIS A 142 7.88 -13.23 -9.70
C HIS A 142 7.52 -13.84 -8.34
N SER A 143 7.47 -13.00 -7.30
CA SER A 143 7.10 -13.43 -5.94
C SER A 143 5.69 -14.02 -5.89
N MET A 144 4.72 -13.38 -6.56
CA MET A 144 3.35 -13.88 -6.65
C MET A 144 3.25 -15.21 -7.40
N ASN A 145 3.98 -15.37 -8.51
CA ASN A 145 4.00 -16.63 -9.26
C ASN A 145 4.59 -17.78 -8.43
N LEU A 146 5.62 -17.52 -7.60
CA LEU A 146 6.12 -18.54 -6.68
C LEU A 146 5.06 -18.97 -5.68
N LEU A 147 4.28 -18.03 -5.16
CA LEU A 147 3.20 -18.32 -4.22
C LEU A 147 2.06 -19.11 -4.88
N ILE A 148 1.65 -18.73 -6.09
CA ILE A 148 0.61 -19.45 -6.86
C ILE A 148 1.02 -20.91 -7.13
N ASN A 149 2.29 -21.15 -7.48
CA ASN A 149 2.78 -22.50 -7.79
C ASN A 149 3.10 -23.34 -6.54
N SER A 150 2.97 -22.77 -5.34
CA SER A 150 3.23 -23.46 -4.07
C SER A 150 1.96 -24.00 -3.39
N ASP A 151 0.78 -23.60 -3.87
CA ASP A 151 -0.54 -24.09 -3.45
C ASP A 151 -1.02 -25.26 -4.34
#